data_AF-A0A0M3D607-F1
#
_entry.id   AF-A0A0M3D607-F1
#
_cell.length_a   1.000
_cell.length_b   1.000
_cell.length_c   1.000
_cell.angle_alpha   90.00
_cell.angle_beta   90.00
_cell.angle_gamma   90.00
#
_symmetry.space_group_name_H-M   'P 1'
#
loop_
_entity.id
_entity.type
_entity.pdbx_description
1 polymer ?
#
loop_
_entity_poly.entity_id
_entity_poly.type
_entity_poly.pdbx_seq_one_letter_code
_entity_poly.pdbx_strand_id
1 'polypeptide(L)'
;MSALIVTAAVAVLPTRDGREQYLYEGAVFDPEAITEAGIEHARAQGLIGDAPEVVEEEPVEAALTQADVDAAVKAATDAKDVELAAVRKDLEAARAEVGKADARKVETPNVSAAKTTAAKQS
;
A
#
# COMPACT_ATOMS: atom_id res chain seq x y z
N MET A 1 -6.12 -40.83 5.27
CA MET A 1 -5.94 -40.39 6.68
C MET A 1 -5.82 -38.87 6.68
N SER A 2 -6.18 -38.20 7.77
CA SER A 2 -5.91 -36.77 7.94
C SER A 2 -4.41 -36.52 8.02
N ALA A 3 -3.94 -35.40 7.46
CA ALA A 3 -2.54 -34.99 7.60
C ALA A 3 -2.21 -34.72 9.08
N LEU A 4 -0.96 -34.97 9.46
CA LEU A 4 -0.46 -34.69 10.81
C LEU A 4 0.44 -33.47 10.78
N ILE A 5 0.47 -32.75 11.90
CA ILE A 5 1.34 -31.57 12.08
C ILE A 5 2.28 -31.80 13.26
N VAL A 6 3.50 -31.30 13.14
CA VAL A 6 4.45 -31.30 14.25
C VAL A 6 4.12 -30.15 15.21
N THR A 7 3.94 -30.48 16.48
CA THR A 7 3.59 -29.53 17.56
C THR A 7 4.78 -29.23 18.47
N ALA A 8 5.80 -30.09 18.49
CA ALA A 8 7.05 -29.82 19.19
C ALA A 8 8.01 -29.00 18.33
N ALA A 9 9.00 -28.36 18.96
CA ALA A 9 10.05 -27.61 18.25
C ALA A 9 10.74 -28.45 17.17
N VAL A 10 11.03 -29.72 17.48
CA VAL A 10 11.56 -30.74 16.57
C VAL A 10 10.98 -32.10 16.93
N ALA A 11 10.60 -32.88 15.92
CA ALA A 11 10.26 -34.30 16.03
C ALA A 11 11.15 -35.13 15.10
N VAL A 12 11.65 -36.26 15.60
CA VAL A 12 12.38 -37.25 14.82
C VAL A 12 11.51 -38.47 14.68
N LEU A 13 11.05 -38.76 13.46
CA LEU A 13 10.09 -39.82 13.19
C LEU A 13 10.70 -40.93 12.33
N PRO A 14 10.56 -42.20 12.73
CA PRO A 14 11.02 -43.33 11.92
C PRO A 14 10.09 -43.57 10.73
N THR A 15 10.65 -43.46 9.52
CA THR A 15 9.96 -43.71 8.25
C THR A 15 9.79 -45.20 7.98
N ARG A 16 8.83 -45.57 7.12
CA ARG A 16 8.62 -46.97 6.75
C ARG A 16 9.81 -47.62 6.03
N ASP A 17 10.66 -46.82 5.40
CA ASP A 17 11.90 -47.25 4.75
C ASP A 17 13.06 -47.51 5.73
N GLY A 18 12.80 -47.41 7.05
CA GLY A 18 13.80 -47.63 8.09
C GLY A 18 14.77 -46.46 8.29
N ARG A 19 14.42 -45.26 7.81
CA ARG A 19 15.19 -44.03 8.04
C ARG A 19 14.56 -43.18 9.12
N GLU A 20 15.26 -42.16 9.58
CA GLU A 20 14.73 -41.14 10.48
C GLU A 20 14.49 -39.84 9.70
N GLN A 21 13.33 -39.23 9.90
CA GLN A 21 12.97 -37.94 9.34
C GLN A 21 12.90 -36.89 10.44
N TYR A 22 13.63 -35.79 10.25
CA TYR A 22 13.64 -34.64 11.14
C TYR A 22 12.62 -33.63 10.64
N LEU A 23 11.66 -33.28 11.49
CA LEU A 23 10.59 -32.35 11.19
C LEU A 23 10.56 -31.25 12.27
N TYR A 24 10.31 -30.03 11.85
CA TYR A 24 10.24 -28.87 12.74
C TYR A 24 8.79 -28.51 13.06
N GLU A 25 8.57 -27.73 14.11
CA GLU A 25 7.24 -27.22 14.49
C GLU A 25 6.49 -26.62 13.30
N GLY A 26 5.21 -27.00 13.16
CA GLY A 26 4.35 -26.57 12.07
C GLY A 26 4.49 -27.38 10.78
N ALA A 27 5.45 -28.30 10.68
CA ALA A 27 5.58 -29.16 9.50
C ALA A 27 4.37 -30.09 9.39
N VAL A 28 3.66 -30.00 8.26
CA VAL A 28 2.58 -30.92 7.90
C VAL A 28 3.17 -32.08 7.12
N PHE A 29 2.82 -33.30 7.49
CA PHE A 29 3.33 -34.51 6.86
C PHE A 29 2.25 -35.58 6.70
N ASP A 30 2.49 -36.48 5.76
CA ASP A 30 1.64 -37.64 5.51
C ASP A 30 1.97 -38.75 6.52
N PRO A 31 1.00 -39.19 7.36
CA PRO A 31 1.22 -40.31 8.27
C PRO A 31 1.58 -41.62 7.55
N GLU A 32 1.26 -41.78 6.27
CA GLU A 32 1.59 -43.00 5.53
C GLU A 32 3.08 -43.14 5.22
N ALA A 33 3.87 -42.07 5.31
CA ALA A 33 5.32 -42.13 5.17
C ALA A 33 6.02 -42.61 6.46
N ILE A 34 5.33 -42.55 7.59
CA ILE A 34 5.87 -42.84 8.93
C ILE A 34 5.38 -44.21 9.42
N THR A 35 6.18 -44.87 10.26
CA THR A 35 5.76 -46.11 10.92
C THR A 35 4.62 -45.84 11.91
N GLU A 36 3.68 -46.78 12.03
CA GLU A 36 2.52 -46.66 12.92
C GLU A 36 2.96 -46.51 14.39
N ALA A 37 3.91 -47.35 14.83
CA ALA A 37 4.50 -47.25 16.16
C ALA A 37 5.20 -45.90 16.41
N GLY A 38 5.82 -45.32 15.37
CA GLY A 38 6.43 -43.99 15.43
C GLY A 38 5.39 -42.88 15.64
N ILE A 39 4.26 -42.96 14.94
CA ILE A 39 3.14 -42.03 15.10
C ILE A 39 2.51 -42.15 16.48
N GLU A 40 2.23 -43.37 16.94
CA GLU A 40 1.62 -43.61 18.25
C GLU A 40 2.49 -43.04 19.38
N HIS A 41 3.79 -43.33 19.34
CA HIS A 41 4.74 -42.83 20.32
C HIS A 41 4.88 -41.30 20.26
N ALA A 42 4.97 -40.72 19.06
CA ALA A 42 5.05 -39.27 18.89
C ALA A 42 3.78 -38.55 19.37
N ARG A 43 2.59 -39.12 19.14
CA ARG A 43 1.32 -38.58 19.71
C ARG A 43 1.30 -38.68 21.22
N ALA A 44 1.70 -39.82 21.79
CA ALA A 44 1.73 -40.01 23.24
C ALA A 44 2.68 -39.01 23.93
N GLN A 45 3.75 -38.61 23.25
CA GLN A 45 4.71 -37.60 23.72
C GLN A 45 4.30 -36.16 23.38
N GLY A 46 3.19 -35.94 22.67
CA GLY A 46 2.74 -34.61 22.25
C GLY A 46 3.64 -33.94 21.21
N LEU A 47 4.43 -34.71 20.46
CA LEU A 47 5.32 -34.21 19.42
C LEU A 47 4.57 -33.84 18.13
N ILE A 48 3.44 -34.51 17.90
CA ILE A 48 2.60 -34.35 16.72
C ILE A 48 1.12 -34.31 17.10
N GLY A 49 0.33 -33.63 16.28
CA GLY A 49 -1.12 -33.54 16.40
C GLY A 49 -1.82 -33.69 15.06
N ASP A 50 -3.14 -33.56 15.08
CA ASP A 50 -3.95 -33.49 13.86
C ASP A 50 -3.73 -32.13 13.19
N ALA A 51 -3.36 -32.12 11.90
CA ALA A 51 -3.27 -30.88 11.16
C ALA A 51 -4.68 -30.28 11.02
N PRO A 52 -4.84 -28.96 11.15
CA PRO A 52 -6.11 -28.33 10.82
C PRO A 52 -6.45 -28.65 9.36
N GLU A 53 -7.71 -28.99 9.08
CA GLU A 53 -8.19 -29.03 7.70
C GLU A 53 -8.03 -27.61 7.13
N VAL A 54 -7.02 -27.44 6.28
CA VAL A 54 -6.93 -26.25 5.44
C VAL A 54 -8.05 -26.40 4.44
N VAL A 55 -9.20 -25.82 4.75
CA VAL A 55 -10.16 -25.43 3.73
C VAL A 55 -9.36 -24.46 2.86
N GLU A 56 -8.92 -24.91 1.69
CA GLU A 56 -8.52 -24.00 0.63
C GLU A 56 -9.76 -23.16 0.35
N GLU A 57 -9.88 -22.01 1.02
CA GLU A 57 -10.79 -20.97 0.56
C GLU A 57 -10.34 -20.71 -0.86
N GLU A 58 -11.16 -21.11 -1.84
CA GLU A 58 -10.98 -20.72 -3.23
C GLU A 58 -10.63 -19.24 -3.23
N PRO A 59 -9.57 -18.82 -3.94
CA PRO A 59 -9.25 -17.40 -3.99
C PRO A 59 -10.52 -16.72 -4.44
N VAL A 60 -11.08 -15.87 -3.57
CA VAL A 60 -12.19 -15.02 -3.94
C VAL A 60 -11.60 -14.09 -4.98
N GLU A 61 -11.70 -14.48 -6.25
CA GLU A 61 -11.30 -13.66 -7.38
C GLU A 61 -12.24 -12.46 -7.32
N ALA A 62 -11.80 -11.41 -6.61
CA ALA A 62 -12.32 -10.08 -6.82
C ALA A 62 -11.96 -9.73 -8.27
N ALA A 63 -12.82 -10.17 -9.19
CA ALA A 63 -12.69 -9.96 -10.61
C ALA A 63 -12.96 -8.48 -10.90
N LEU A 64 -12.01 -7.63 -10.53
CA LEU A 64 -11.87 -6.31 -11.13
C LEU A 64 -11.60 -6.56 -12.61
N THR A 65 -12.58 -6.24 -13.43
CA THR A 65 -12.46 -6.40 -14.86
C THR A 65 -11.60 -5.27 -15.41
N GLN A 66 -11.01 -5.48 -16.60
CA GLN A 66 -10.34 -4.39 -17.31
C GLN A 66 -11.28 -3.18 -17.52
N ALA A 67 -12.59 -3.41 -17.64
CA ALA A 67 -13.58 -2.34 -17.77
C ALA A 67 -13.69 -1.48 -16.50
N ASP A 68 -13.50 -2.05 -15.31
CA ASP A 68 -13.49 -1.30 -14.04
C ASP A 68 -12.25 -0.40 -13.95
N VAL A 69 -11.10 -0.91 -14.41
CA VAL A 69 -9.85 -0.15 -14.49
C VAL A 69 -9.98 1.00 -15.50
N ASP A 70 -10.51 0.72 -16.69
CA ASP A 70 -10.67 1.73 -17.74
C ASP A 70 -11.68 2.82 -17.31
N ALA A 71 -12.76 2.44 -16.61
CA ALA A 71 -13.71 3.39 -16.05
C ALA A 71 -13.08 4.30 -14.98
N ALA A 72 -12.27 3.73 -14.09
CA ALA A 72 -11.55 4.49 -13.06
C ALA A 72 -10.51 5.46 -13.67
N VAL A 73 -9.75 5.02 -14.67
CA VAL A 73 -8.76 5.85 -15.38
C VAL A 73 -9.42 6.99 -16.13
N LYS A 74 -10.56 6.72 -16.79
CA LYS A 74 -11.33 7.75 -17.49
C LYS A 74 -11.85 8.81 -16.51
N ALA A 75 -12.46 8.38 -15.41
CA ALA A 75 -12.96 9.30 -14.39
C ALA A 75 -11.84 10.16 -13.77
N ALA A 76 -10.66 9.58 -13.54
CA ALA A 76 -9.50 10.32 -13.03
C ALA A 76 -8.96 11.34 -14.05
N THR A 77 -8.94 11.00 -15.33
CA THR A 77 -8.52 11.90 -16.42
C THR A 77 -9.49 13.05 -16.58
N ASP A 78 -10.79 12.78 -16.64
CA ASP A 78 -11.82 13.81 -16.78
C ASP A 78 -11.78 14.80 -15.60
N ALA A 79 -11.57 14.32 -14.37
CA ALA A 79 -11.41 15.18 -13.20
C ALA A 79 -10.17 16.08 -13.29
N LYS A 80 -9.05 15.55 -13.80
CA LYS A 80 -7.81 16.32 -13.97
C LYS A 80 -7.93 17.37 -15.08
N ASP A 81 -8.64 17.07 -16.16
CA ASP A 81 -8.89 18.04 -17.23
C ASP A 81 -9.75 19.21 -16.76
N VAL A 82 -10.76 18.95 -15.91
CA VAL A 82 -11.57 20.01 -15.28
C VAL A 82 -10.72 20.89 -14.36
N GLU A 83 -9.85 20.29 -13.54
CA GLU A 83 -8.94 21.02 -12.65
C GLU A 83 -7.96 21.89 -13.45
N LEU A 84 -7.38 21.36 -14.52
CA LEU A 84 -6.47 22.13 -15.39
C LEU A 84 -7.17 23.28 -16.11
N ALA A 85 -8.43 23.10 -16.54
CA ALA A 85 -9.22 24.16 -17.14
C ALA A 85 -9.51 25.30 -16.15
N ALA A 86 -9.84 24.97 -14.89
CA ALA A 86 -10.03 25.96 -13.83
C ALA A 86 -8.74 26.72 -13.53
N VAL A 87 -7.62 26.01 -13.34
CA VAL A 87 -6.30 26.63 -13.09
C VAL A 87 -5.88 27.55 -14.23
N ARG A 88 -6.13 27.17 -15.50
CA ARG A 88 -5.83 28.04 -16.65
C ARG A 88 -6.66 29.32 -16.63
N LYS A 89 -7.94 29.22 -16.31
CA LYS A 89 -8.83 30.38 -16.21
C LYS A 89 -8.40 31.32 -15.08
N ASP A 90 -8.03 30.78 -13.93
CA ASP A 90 -7.56 31.56 -12.80
C ASP A 90 -6.20 32.22 -13.09
N LEU A 91 -5.31 31.53 -13.81
CA LEU A 91 -4.03 32.08 -14.25
C LEU A 91 -4.21 33.22 -15.26
N GLU A 92 -5.17 33.11 -16.18
CA GLU A 92 -5.53 34.19 -17.11
C GLU A 92 -6.10 35.41 -16.37
N ALA A 93 -7.01 35.19 -15.42
CA ALA A 93 -7.56 36.25 -14.58
C ALA A 93 -6.47 36.94 -13.73
N ALA A 94 -5.56 36.17 -13.12
CA ALA A 94 -4.44 36.70 -12.36
C ALA A 94 -3.50 37.53 -13.25
N ARG A 95 -3.21 37.09 -14.48
CA ARG A 95 -2.41 37.86 -15.45
C ARG A 95 -3.09 39.16 -15.86
N ALA A 96 -4.42 39.14 -16.06
CA ALA A 96 -5.18 40.34 -16.41
C ALA A 96 -5.19 41.36 -15.26
N GLU A 97 -5.32 40.92 -14.01
CA GLU A 97 -5.27 41.79 -12.83
C GLU A 97 -3.87 42.38 -12.60
N VAL A 98 -2.81 41.59 -12.79
CA VAL A 98 -1.42 42.09 -12.74
C VAL A 98 -1.18 43.15 -13.83
N GLY A 99 -1.66 42.93 -15.06
CA GLY A 99 -1.53 43.91 -16.15
C GLY A 99 -2.25 45.24 -15.87
N LYS A 100 -3.42 45.19 -15.22
CA LYS A 100 -4.14 46.41 -14.76
C LYS A 100 -3.42 47.10 -13.60
N ALA A 101 -2.83 46.35 -12.69
CA ALA A 101 -2.05 46.91 -11.56
C ALA A 101 -0.77 47.62 -12.04
N ASP A 102 -0.12 47.10 -13.08
CA ASP A 102 1.06 47.73 -13.69
C ASP A 102 0.69 49.02 -14.44
N ALA A 103 -0.41 49.01 -15.21
CA ALA A 103 -0.90 50.22 -15.89
C ALA A 103 -1.28 51.35 -14.90
N ARG A 104 -1.87 51.01 -13.76
CA ARG A 104 -2.28 51.99 -12.74
C ARG A 104 -1.11 52.62 -11.97
N LYS A 105 0.07 51.98 -11.94
CA LYS A 105 1.29 52.57 -11.35
C LYS A 105 1.97 53.60 -12.27
N VAL A 106 1.70 53.56 -13.57
CA VAL A 106 2.26 54.53 -14.53
C VAL A 106 1.48 55.85 -14.53
N GLU A 107 0.22 55.84 -14.05
CA GLU A 107 -0.70 57.00 -14.08
C GLU A 107 -0.83 57.78 -12.77
N THR A 108 0.05 57.60 -11.78
CA THR A 108 0.21 58.61 -10.71
C THR A 108 1.20 59.67 -11.18
N PRO A 109 0.75 60.86 -11.63
CA PRO A 109 1.66 61.93 -11.98
C PRO A 109 2.42 62.35 -10.72
N ASN A 110 3.73 62.47 -10.87
CA ASN A 110 4.64 63.10 -9.94
C ASN A 110 4.18 64.55 -9.67
N VAL A 111 3.28 64.73 -8.70
CA VAL A 111 2.90 66.04 -8.19
C VAL A 111 3.47 66.16 -6.79
N SER A 112 4.35 67.16 -6.65
CA SER A 112 4.84 67.71 -5.38
C SER A 112 6.12 67.07 -4.80
N ALA A 113 7.25 67.32 -5.45
CA ALA A 113 8.49 67.61 -4.74
C ALA A 113 8.53 69.11 -4.38
N ALA A 114 7.56 69.58 -3.59
CA ALA A 114 7.63 70.86 -2.93
C ALA A 114 8.10 70.67 -1.48
N LYS A 115 9.21 71.35 -1.17
CA LYS A 115 9.59 71.87 0.16
C LYS A 115 10.42 70.93 1.05
N THR A 116 11.74 71.12 1.01
CA THR A 116 12.63 70.77 2.12
C THR A 116 13.61 71.94 2.37
N THR A 117 13.41 72.60 3.54
CA THR A 117 14.41 73.16 4.49
C THR A 117 15.48 74.14 4.01
N ALA A 118 15.92 75.17 4.75
CA ALA A 118 15.65 75.65 6.10
C ALA A 118 16.23 77.07 6.21
N ALA A 119 15.61 77.90 7.04
CA ALA A 119 16.11 79.21 7.43
C ALA A 119 17.15 79.09 8.56
N LYS A 120 18.25 79.85 8.44
CA LYS A 120 19.00 80.63 9.47
C LYS A 120 19.63 79.83 10.65
N GLN A 121 20.85 80.07 11.13
CA GLN A 121 21.58 81.33 11.32
C GLN A 121 23.11 81.10 11.35
N SER A 122 23.88 82.05 10.79
CA SER A 122 25.07 82.66 11.39
C SER A 122 25.16 84.09 10.88
#